data_AF-S4P230-F1
#
_entry.id   AF-S4P230-F1
#
_cell.length_a   1.000
_cell.length_b   1.000
_cell.length_c   1.000
_cell.angle_alpha   90.00
_cell.angle_beta   90.00
_cell.angle_gamma   90.00
#
_symmetry.space_group_name_H-M   'P 1'
#
loop_
_entity.id
_entity.type
_entity.pdbx_description
1 polymer ?
#
loop_
_entity_poly.entity_id
_entity_poly.type
_entity_poly.pdbx_seq_one_letter_code
_entity_poly.pdbx_strand_id
1 'polypeptide(L)'
;MAYGYDAVCRTSLVVHVGEKTLKCICRDGKVRHLSYELQELRDLIYCQIYQHQMTAVQAVGRCMGWQLLASSSHLGSGPVEPLGNASSCLLASPNGDRMIAIRCEPSVGIQVFIAQSPRKDFFVSELVQDKKWENL
;
A
#
# COMPACT_ATOMS: atom_id res chain seq x y z
N MET A 1 -12.49 -20.27 1.52
CA MET A 1 -11.47 -19.48 0.80
C MET A 1 -12.19 -18.69 -0.28
N ALA A 2 -12.51 -17.42 -0.04
CA ALA A 2 -13.05 -16.55 -1.08
C ALA A 2 -11.87 -16.07 -1.93
N TYR A 3 -11.81 -16.50 -3.19
CA TYR A 3 -10.84 -16.01 -4.16
C TYR A 3 -10.98 -14.48 -4.23
N GLY A 4 -9.90 -13.75 -3.94
CA GLY A 4 -9.85 -12.32 -3.62
C GLY A 4 -10.22 -11.33 -4.74
N TYR A 5 -11.11 -11.70 -5.65
CA TYR A 5 -11.70 -10.81 -6.66
C TYR A 5 -12.70 -9.81 -6.05
N ASP A 6 -13.26 -10.11 -4.87
CA ASP A 6 -14.36 -9.34 -4.28
C ASP A 6 -13.92 -8.04 -3.56
N ALA A 7 -12.63 -7.69 -3.63
CA ALA A 7 -12.09 -6.47 -3.02
C ALA A 7 -11.88 -5.32 -4.02
N VAL A 8 -11.90 -5.60 -5.33
CA VAL A 8 -11.47 -4.64 -6.37
C VAL A 8 -12.47 -3.50 -6.60
N CYS A 9 -13.70 -3.61 -6.07
CA CYS A 9 -14.76 -2.62 -6.33
C CYS A 9 -15.58 -2.22 -5.08
N ARG A 10 -15.05 -2.40 -3.87
CA ARG A 10 -15.80 -2.06 -2.65
C ARG A 10 -15.64 -0.57 -2.32
N THR A 11 -16.75 0.17 -2.27
CA THR A 11 -16.77 1.59 -1.93
C THR A 11 -16.02 1.84 -0.61
N SER A 12 -14.92 2.59 -0.67
CA SER A 12 -14.08 2.84 0.51
C SER A 12 -14.67 3.88 1.45
N LEU A 13 -15.38 4.87 0.88
CA LEU A 13 -15.95 6.01 1.59
C LEU A 13 -17.25 6.45 0.92
N VAL A 14 -18.27 6.73 1.72
CA VAL A 14 -19.51 7.39 1.29
C VAL A 14 -19.63 8.70 2.07
N VAL A 15 -19.86 9.81 1.38
CA VAL A 15 -20.01 11.13 1.98
C VAL A 15 -21.47 11.56 1.84
N HIS A 16 -22.14 11.76 2.98
CA HIS A 16 -23.48 12.32 3.05
C HIS A 16 -23.38 13.83 3.28
N VAL A 17 -23.88 14.62 2.33
CA VAL A 17 -23.84 16.10 2.39
C VAL A 17 -25.20 16.63 2.83
N GLY A 18 -25.21 17.70 3.64
CA GLY A 18 -26.42 18.30 4.18
C GLY A 18 -26.85 17.77 5.55
N GLU A 19 -26.01 16.95 6.18
CA GLU A 19 -26.25 16.43 7.53
C GLU A 19 -25.89 17.45 8.62
N LYS A 20 -26.64 17.46 9.73
CA LYS A 20 -26.39 18.35 10.89
C LYS A 20 -25.18 17.92 11.73
N THR A 21 -24.67 16.72 11.51
CA THR A 21 -23.62 16.11 12.32
C THR A 21 -22.54 15.53 11.42
N LEU A 22 -21.28 15.76 11.77
CA LEU A 22 -20.15 15.10 11.12
C LEU A 22 -19.80 13.83 11.89
N LYS A 23 -19.98 12.66 11.25
CA LYS A 23 -19.64 11.36 11.84
C LYS A 23 -19.06 10.43 10.78
N CYS A 24 -18.09 9.61 11.19
CA CYS A 24 -17.53 8.53 10.40
C CYS A 24 -18.09 7.20 10.92
N ILE A 25 -18.66 6.39 10.02
CA ILE A 25 -19.12 5.03 10.34
C ILE A 25 -18.11 4.07 9.72
N CYS A 26 -17.32 3.42 10.58
CA CYS A 26 -16.29 2.48 10.17
C CYS A 26 -16.89 1.14 9.72
N ARG A 27 -16.11 0.37 8.96
CA ARG A 27 -16.54 -0.96 8.46
C ARG A 27 -16.88 -1.97 9.56
N ASP A 28 -16.28 -1.81 10.74
CA ASP A 28 -16.56 -2.62 11.92
C ASP A 28 -17.82 -2.15 12.69
N GLY A 29 -18.58 -1.21 12.12
CA GLY A 29 -19.79 -0.65 12.72
C GLY A 29 -19.52 0.43 13.76
N LYS A 30 -18.26 0.73 14.09
CA LYS A 30 -17.95 1.80 15.05
C LYS A 30 -18.29 3.15 14.46
N VAL A 31 -19.02 3.95 15.24
CA VAL A 31 -19.34 5.33 14.90
C VAL A 31 -18.37 6.24 15.63
N ARG A 32 -17.68 7.11 14.89
CA ARG A 32 -16.85 8.18 15.43
C ARG A 32 -17.49 9.51 15.11
N HIS A 33 -17.87 10.26 16.14
CA HIS A 33 -18.32 11.64 15.97
C HIS A 33 -17.10 12.52 15.80
N LEU A 34 -17.07 13.30 14.73
CA LEU A 34 -16.00 14.24 14.44
C LEU A 34 -16.40 15.62 14.98
N SER A 35 -15.40 16.42 15.36
CA SER A 35 -15.63 17.83 15.65
C SER A 35 -16.06 18.56 14.37
N TYR A 36 -16.68 19.72 14.53
CA TYR A 36 -17.07 20.57 13.39
C TYR A 36 -15.85 21.27 12.74
N GLU A 37 -14.62 20.90 13.12
CA GLU A 37 -13.41 21.42 12.52
C GLU A 37 -13.19 20.83 11.14
N LEU A 38 -12.95 21.71 10.16
CA LEU A 38 -12.67 21.32 8.78
C LEU A 38 -11.43 20.41 8.68
N GLN A 39 -10.49 20.57 9.61
CA GLN A 39 -9.25 19.81 9.65
C GLN A 39 -9.49 18.31 9.80
N GLU A 40 -10.41 17.89 10.67
CA GLU A 40 -10.69 16.47 10.90
C GLU A 40 -11.29 15.79 9.65
N LEU A 41 -12.20 16.49 8.96
CA LEU A 41 -12.76 15.99 7.71
C LEU A 41 -11.67 15.86 6.64
N ARG A 42 -10.79 16.86 6.54
CA ARG A 42 -9.68 16.85 5.59
C ARG A 42 -8.75 15.67 5.84
N ASP A 43 -8.38 15.44 7.10
CA ASP A 43 -7.44 14.38 7.48
C ASP A 43 -8.06 13.00 7.28
N LEU A 44 -9.36 12.84 7.55
CA LEU A 44 -10.11 11.63 7.22
C LEU A 44 -10.10 11.34 5.71
N ILE A 45 -10.37 12.35 4.88
CA ILE A 45 -10.37 12.20 3.42
C ILE A 45 -8.98 11.82 2.93
N TYR A 46 -7.92 12.47 3.42
CA TYR A 46 -6.56 12.09 3.04
C TYR A 46 -6.23 10.65 3.43
N CYS A 47 -6.55 10.23 4.66
CA CYS A 47 -6.37 8.85 5.07
C CYS A 47 -7.04 7.86 4.10
N GLN A 48 -8.29 8.15 3.66
CA GLN A 48 -9.00 7.30 2.70
C GLN A 48 -8.33 7.27 1.33
N ILE A 49 -7.86 8.41 0.83
CA ILE A 49 -7.16 8.51 -0.46
C ILE A 49 -5.88 7.65 -0.43
N TYR A 50 -5.03 7.81 0.58
CA TYR A 50 -3.75 7.12 0.63
C TYR A 50 -3.91 5.60 0.87
N GLN A 51 -4.90 5.18 1.65
CA GLN A 51 -5.26 3.76 1.76
C GLN A 51 -5.78 3.20 0.42
N HIS A 52 -6.56 3.98 -0.32
CA HIS A 52 -7.03 3.59 -1.64
C HIS A 52 -5.87 3.40 -2.62
N GLN A 53 -4.89 4.32 -2.67
CA GLN A 53 -3.72 4.21 -3.54
C GLN A 53 -2.96 2.89 -3.32
N MET A 54 -2.75 2.49 -2.06
CA MET A 54 -2.10 1.22 -1.74
C MET A 54 -2.89 0.01 -2.22
N THR A 55 -4.21 0.04 -2.02
CA THR A 55 -5.10 -1.03 -2.47
C THR A 55 -5.11 -1.13 -4.00
N ALA A 56 -5.16 0.02 -4.68
CA ALA A 56 -5.14 0.12 -6.14
C ALA A 56 -3.86 -0.48 -6.71
N VAL A 57 -2.69 -0.14 -6.16
CA VAL A 57 -1.41 -0.70 -6.63
C VAL A 57 -1.34 -2.20 -6.41
N GLN A 58 -1.81 -2.72 -5.28
CA GLN A 58 -1.86 -4.17 -5.06
C GLN A 58 -2.79 -4.87 -6.05
N ALA A 59 -3.95 -4.28 -6.35
CA ALA A 59 -4.88 -4.82 -7.34
C ALA A 59 -4.27 -4.84 -8.74
N VAL A 60 -3.69 -3.71 -9.18
CA VAL A 60 -3.01 -3.61 -10.47
C VAL A 60 -1.84 -4.58 -10.55
N GLY A 61 -1.02 -4.66 -9.50
CA GLY A 61 0.10 -5.61 -9.43
C GLY A 61 -0.36 -7.05 -9.64
N ARG A 62 -1.43 -7.49 -8.95
CA ARG A 62 -2.01 -8.82 -9.14
C ARG A 62 -2.51 -9.05 -10.57
N CYS A 63 -3.19 -8.06 -11.16
CA CYS A 63 -3.65 -8.15 -12.55
C CYS A 63 -2.49 -8.29 -13.55
N MET A 64 -1.33 -7.71 -13.23
CA MET A 64 -0.11 -7.78 -14.05
C MET A 64 0.76 -9.01 -13.73
N GLY A 65 0.28 -9.94 -12.88
CA GLY A 65 1.01 -11.13 -12.47
C GLY A 65 2.12 -10.89 -11.43
N TRP A 66 2.23 -9.68 -10.88
CA TRP A 66 3.19 -9.39 -9.82
C TRP A 66 2.73 -10.02 -8.50
N GLN A 67 3.67 -10.62 -7.79
CA GLN A 67 3.40 -11.27 -6.51
C GLN A 67 3.53 -10.26 -5.36
N LEU A 68 2.48 -10.14 -4.54
CA LEU A 68 2.54 -9.37 -3.30
C LEU A 68 3.33 -10.16 -2.25
N LEU A 69 4.53 -9.69 -1.91
CA LEU A 69 5.39 -10.32 -0.90
C LEU A 69 5.02 -9.88 0.51
N ALA A 70 4.77 -8.59 0.71
CA ALA A 70 4.40 -8.02 1.99
C ALA A 70 3.54 -6.77 1.82
N SER A 71 2.66 -6.49 2.78
CA SER A 71 1.99 -5.20 2.89
C SER A 71 1.66 -4.87 4.34
N SER A 72 1.75 -3.59 4.68
CA SER A 72 1.28 -3.05 5.95
C SER A 72 0.54 -1.74 5.72
N SER A 73 -0.60 -1.57 6.40
CA SER A 73 -1.33 -0.30 6.46
C SER A 73 -0.87 0.61 7.62
N HIS A 74 0.00 0.08 8.49
CA HIS A 74 0.52 0.76 9.67
C HIS A 74 2.03 0.47 9.78
N LEU A 75 2.84 1.29 9.12
CA LEU A 75 4.29 1.18 9.19
C LEU A 75 4.79 1.65 10.56
N GLY A 76 5.46 0.76 11.28
CA GLY A 76 6.21 1.07 12.51
C GLY A 76 7.68 1.45 12.28
N SER A 77 8.06 1.76 11.04
CA SER A 77 9.44 2.05 10.64
C SER A 77 9.50 3.37 9.85
N GLY A 78 10.52 4.18 10.14
CA GLY A 78 10.69 5.52 9.56
C GLY A 78 10.13 6.64 10.45
N PRO A 79 10.05 7.87 9.91
CA PRO A 79 9.46 9.00 10.65
C PRO A 79 7.98 8.74 10.94
N VAL A 80 7.51 9.26 12.08
CA VAL A 80 6.09 9.21 12.46
C VAL A 80 5.30 10.15 11.54
N GLU A 81 4.26 9.63 10.91
CA GLU A 81 3.39 10.39 10.03
C GLU A 81 2.43 11.26 10.86
N PRO A 82 2.41 12.60 10.67
CA PRO A 82 1.59 13.51 11.48
C PRO A 82 0.10 13.45 11.15
N LEU A 83 -0.27 13.14 9.89
CA LEU A 83 -1.66 13.23 9.40
C LEU A 83 -2.37 11.87 9.34
N GLY A 84 -1.75 10.80 9.85
CA GLY A 84 -2.33 9.47 9.82
C GLY A 84 -1.30 8.34 9.89
N ASN A 85 -1.50 7.31 9.07
CA ASN A 85 -0.62 6.14 9.03
C ASN A 85 0.11 6.06 7.69
N ALA A 86 1.42 5.85 7.77
CA ALA A 86 2.21 5.43 6.63
C ALA A 86 1.87 3.98 6.26
N SER A 87 1.70 3.71 4.97
CA SER A 87 1.42 2.37 4.43
C SER A 87 2.49 1.94 3.43
N SER A 88 2.69 0.62 3.28
CA SER A 88 3.66 0.07 2.33
C SER A 88 3.26 -1.28 1.76
N CYS A 89 3.77 -1.58 0.57
CA CYS A 89 3.74 -2.90 -0.02
C CYS A 89 5.05 -3.21 -0.75
N LEU A 90 5.36 -4.50 -0.83
CA LEU A 90 6.48 -5.06 -1.58
C LEU A 90 5.93 -6.03 -2.62
N LEU A 91 6.27 -5.79 -3.87
CA LEU A 91 5.87 -6.59 -5.02
C LEU A 91 7.10 -7.22 -5.67
N ALA A 92 7.00 -8.47 -6.12
CA ALA A 92 7.99 -9.12 -6.96
C ALA A 92 7.47 -9.29 -8.38
N SER A 93 8.36 -9.16 -9.37
CA SER A 93 8.03 -9.42 -10.76
C SER A 93 7.69 -10.90 -10.98
N PRO A 94 6.87 -11.21 -12.00
CA PRO A 94 6.56 -12.61 -12.35
C PRO A 94 7.81 -13.47 -12.63
N ASN A 95 8.88 -12.83 -13.12
CA ASN A 95 10.14 -13.49 -13.45
C ASN A 95 11.13 -13.56 -12.27
N GLY A 96 10.80 -12.95 -11.12
CA GLY A 96 11.65 -12.90 -9.94
C GLY A 96 12.86 -11.95 -10.05
N ASP A 97 13.03 -11.26 -11.17
CA ASP A 97 14.20 -10.42 -11.46
C ASP A 97 14.11 -9.01 -10.88
N ARG A 98 12.92 -8.58 -10.45
CA ARG A 98 12.68 -7.24 -9.92
C ARG A 98 11.80 -7.28 -8.69
N MET A 99 12.08 -6.36 -7.78
CA MET A 99 11.21 -6.05 -6.65
C MET A 99 10.88 -4.56 -6.66
N ILE A 100 9.63 -4.24 -6.35
CA ILE A 100 9.15 -2.87 -6.17
C ILE A 100 8.66 -2.75 -4.74
N ALA A 101 9.27 -1.86 -3.96
CA ALA A 101 8.78 -1.45 -2.66
C ALA A 101 8.12 -0.08 -2.78
N ILE A 102 6.90 0.06 -2.27
CA ILE A 102 6.14 1.30 -2.30
C ILE A 102 5.87 1.70 -0.87
N ARG A 103 6.11 2.97 -0.57
CA ARG A 103 5.75 3.64 0.68
C ARG A 103 4.84 4.81 0.35
N CYS A 104 3.77 4.95 1.12
CA CYS A 104 2.69 5.87 0.84
C CYS A 104 2.33 6.61 2.13
N GLU A 105 2.54 7.91 2.13
CA GLU A 105 2.43 8.79 3.30
C GLU A 105 1.65 10.05 2.96
N PRO A 106 0.71 10.48 3.82
CA PRO A 106 0.01 11.73 3.59
C PRO A 106 0.87 12.99 3.51
N SER A 107 1.90 13.09 4.35
CA SER A 107 2.76 14.28 4.42
C SER A 107 3.85 14.31 3.35
N VAL A 108 4.51 13.17 3.09
CA VAL A 108 5.65 13.06 2.15
C VAL A 108 5.22 12.63 0.74
N GLY A 109 4.05 12.02 0.62
CA GLY A 109 3.52 11.48 -0.63
C GLY A 109 3.91 10.03 -0.88
N ILE A 110 4.02 9.66 -2.16
CA ILE A 110 4.32 8.29 -2.59
C ILE A 110 5.79 8.17 -2.95
N GLN A 111 6.47 7.19 -2.37
CA GLN A 111 7.85 6.83 -2.65
C GLN A 111 7.88 5.42 -3.25
N VAL A 112 8.64 5.25 -4.31
CA VAL A 112 8.81 3.96 -5.00
C VAL A 112 10.29 3.63 -5.08
N PHE A 113 10.63 2.44 -4.60
CA PHE A 113 11.98 1.89 -4.62
C PHE A 113 11.99 0.63 -5.48
N ILE A 114 12.98 0.51 -6.36
CA ILE A 114 13.08 -0.61 -7.29
C ILE A 114 14.41 -1.31 -7.02
N ALA A 115 14.36 -2.61 -6.79
CA ALA A 115 15.51 -3.48 -6.71
C ALA A 115 15.49 -4.47 -7.89
N GLN A 116 16.67 -4.84 -8.37
CA GLN A 116 16.86 -5.83 -9.44
C GLN A 116 17.80 -6.92 -8.95
N SER A 117 17.45 -8.18 -9.21
CA SER A 117 18.27 -9.37 -8.94
C SER A 117 18.35 -10.21 -10.21
N PRO A 118 19.55 -10.62 -10.68
CA PRO A 118 20.86 -10.20 -10.19
C PRO A 118 21.12 -8.70 -10.45
N ARG A 119 22.05 -8.09 -9.73
CA ARG A 119 22.51 -6.74 -10.07
C ARG A 119 23.18 -6.76 -11.45
N LYS A 120 23.12 -5.65 -12.19
CA LYS A 120 23.75 -5.53 -13.52
C LYS A 120 25.27 -5.81 -13.50
N ASP A 121 25.91 -5.65 -12.34
CA ASP A 121 27.33 -5.90 -12.12
C ASP A 121 27.60 -7.29 -11.50
N PHE A 122 26.63 -8.20 -11.53
CA PHE A 122 26.82 -9.58 -11.08
C PHE A 122 27.62 -10.34 -12.14
N PHE A 123 28.90 -10.56 -11.86
CA PHE A 123 29.74 -11.48 -12.62
C PHE A 123 29.55 -12.89 -12.05
N VAL A 124 29.15 -13.83 -12.90
CA VAL A 124 29.03 -15.25 -12.53
C VAL A 124 30.40 -15.73 -12.05
N SER A 125 30.54 -16.00 -10.76
CA SER A 125 31.75 -16.62 -10.22
C SER A 125 31.79 -18.09 -10.65
N GLU A 126 32.95 -18.57 -11.12
CA GLU A 126 33.15 -20.00 -11.45
C GLU A 126 32.87 -20.96 -10.27
N LEU A 127 32.81 -20.43 -9.04
CA LEU A 127 32.51 -21.16 -7.82
C LEU A 127 31.02 -21.49 -7.64
N VAL A 128 30.13 -20.75 -8.30
CA VAL A 128 28.68 -20.93 -8.18
C VAL A 128 28.09 -21.13 -9.57
N GLN A 129 28.19 -22.36 -10.05
CA GLN A 129 27.73 -22.74 -11.40
C GLN A 129 26.23 -23.08 -11.46
N ASP A 130 25.60 -23.24 -10.31
CA ASP A 130 24.24 -23.75 -10.19
C ASP A 130 23.26 -22.57 -10.04
N LYS A 131 22.41 -22.37 -11.05
CA LYS A 131 21.53 -21.19 -11.22
C LYS A 131 20.63 -20.89 -10.02
N LYS A 132 20.38 -21.87 -9.16
CA LYS A 132 19.58 -21.73 -7.94
C LYS A 132 20.19 -20.78 -6.90
N TRP A 133 21.50 -20.51 -7.00
CA TRP A 133 22.23 -19.65 -6.07
C TRP A 133 22.48 -18.24 -6.61
N GLU A 134 22.05 -17.92 -7.84
CA GLU A 134 22.24 -16.59 -8.44
C GLU A 134 21.42 -15.47 -7.75
N ASN A 135 20.45 -15.85 -6.90
CA ASN A 135 19.54 -14.94 -6.20
C ASN A 135 19.77 -14.90 -4.67
N LEU A 136 20.85 -15.51 -4.17
CA LEU A 136 21.31 -15.38 -2.77
C LEU A 136 22.32 -14.24 -2.64
#